data_AF-A0A317WWR0-F1
#
_entry.id   AF-A0A317WWR0-F1
#
_cell.length_a   1.000
_cell.length_b   1.000
_cell.length_c   1.000
_cell.angle_alpha   90.00
_cell.angle_beta   90.00
_cell.angle_gamma   90.00
#
_symmetry.space_group_name_H-M   'P 1'
#
loop_
_entity.id
_entity.type
_entity.pdbx_description
1 polymer ?
#
loop_
_entity_poly.entity_id
_entity_poly.type
_entity_poly.pdbx_seq_one_letter_code
_entity_poly.pdbx_strand_id
1 'polypeptide(L)'
;MVLLTSSTVSVIISTGVICTFTFLLFLSGYVLQQQSVRSIQHAIRPPPPPDPVVGHGMPGPSFHGAEQELLLSNDATDKQQKRDTTHSQSPQPTPGNFAYLQLLSTPDPSNICSAILFFKQLAANGTAVQDRLFMYPREWDLMPTKELTEPVSTALSLLRAASLEYGIWLLPIDMTLATAEGYAPTDTKLLRLGQIQFMQYDSVLYVQTPGLLLDTGKLDAMLYSRPLPLRHDKNRPDSFNNEAWIPMPLRPERDAVLPPVYLITVNSVENGHIEARGHIPNTALPGFGSLVTGPGGVLSQEAEEFSPDEQPGYVYFEQDEDGHVQWAQNPLFGPWRVGQNEVCEGLDLDDAMHDR
;
A
#
# COMPACT_ATOMS: atom_id res chain seq x y z
N MET A 1 -43.37 45.45 37.33
CA MET A 1 -43.16 45.41 35.87
C MET A 1 -41.95 46.29 35.57
N VAL A 2 -40.77 45.71 35.36
CA VAL A 2 -39.54 46.48 35.08
C VAL A 2 -39.40 46.56 33.56
N LEU A 3 -39.64 47.75 32.99
CA LEU A 3 -39.47 48.02 31.56
C LEU A 3 -37.97 48.11 31.25
N LEU A 4 -37.44 47.05 30.63
CA LEU A 4 -36.10 47.09 30.03
C LEU A 4 -36.14 48.06 28.85
N THR A 5 -35.34 49.12 28.91
CA THR A 5 -35.16 50.06 27.80
C THR A 5 -34.46 49.36 26.63
N SER A 6 -34.87 49.65 25.40
CA SER A 6 -34.34 49.03 24.16
C SER A 6 -32.80 49.06 24.06
N SER A 7 -32.17 50.11 24.61
CA SER A 7 -30.71 50.22 24.69
C SER A 7 -30.05 49.15 25.57
N THR A 8 -30.70 48.74 26.65
CA THR A 8 -30.19 47.70 27.57
C THR A 8 -30.19 46.33 26.89
N VAL A 9 -31.22 46.04 26.09
CA VAL A 9 -31.33 44.77 25.35
C VAL A 9 -30.24 44.67 24.28
N SER A 10 -29.96 45.75 23.55
CA SER A 10 -28.91 45.78 22.52
C SER A 10 -27.51 45.57 23.10
N VAL A 11 -27.20 46.19 24.25
CA VAL A 11 -25.91 46.02 24.93
C VAL A 11 -25.72 44.59 25.45
N ILE A 12 -26.78 43.97 25.99
CA ILE A 12 -26.71 42.58 26.47
C ILE A 12 -26.44 41.62 25.29
N ILE A 13 -27.13 41.82 24.16
CA ILE A 13 -26.95 40.97 22.98
C ILE A 13 -25.54 41.14 22.40
N SER A 14 -25.05 42.38 22.23
CA SER A 14 -23.73 42.62 21.65
C SER A 14 -22.60 42.08 22.53
N THR A 15 -22.71 42.26 23.86
CA THR A 15 -21.75 41.70 24.82
C THR A 15 -21.77 40.17 24.79
N GLY A 16 -22.95 39.55 24.68
CA GLY A 16 -23.08 38.10 24.54
C GLY A 16 -22.40 37.55 23.29
N VAL A 17 -22.57 38.21 22.14
CA VAL A 17 -21.91 37.81 20.88
C VAL A 17 -20.39 37.92 21.00
N ILE A 18 -19.88 39.03 21.54
CA ILE A 18 -18.43 39.21 21.72
C ILE A 18 -17.85 38.16 22.68
N CYS A 19 -18.52 37.90 23.80
CA CYS A 19 -18.08 36.89 24.77
C CYS A 19 -18.09 35.47 24.18
N THR A 20 -19.12 35.11 23.40
CA THR A 20 -19.21 33.77 22.79
C THR A 20 -18.13 33.54 21.74
N PHE A 21 -17.89 34.48 20.84
CA PHE A 21 -16.81 34.37 19.85
C PHE A 21 -15.43 34.34 20.51
N THR A 22 -15.20 35.16 21.55
CA THR A 22 -13.93 35.15 22.30
C THR A 22 -13.71 33.80 22.99
N PHE A 23 -14.76 33.21 23.57
CA PHE A 23 -14.69 31.90 24.20
C PHE A 23 -14.44 30.78 23.18
N LEU A 24 -15.08 30.81 22.01
CA LEU A 24 -14.87 29.84 20.94
C LEU A 24 -13.44 29.90 20.39
N LEU A 25 -12.88 31.11 20.21
CA LEU A 25 -11.49 31.29 19.80
C LEU A 25 -10.52 30.73 20.86
N PHE A 26 -10.81 30.97 22.14
CA PHE A 26 -10.04 30.40 23.24
C PHE A 26 -10.11 28.86 23.27
N LEU A 27 -11.30 28.28 23.08
CA LEU A 27 -11.48 26.82 23.02
C LEU A 27 -10.75 26.20 21.82
N SER A 28 -10.81 26.86 20.65
CA SER A 28 -10.09 26.43 19.44
C SER A 28 -8.58 26.41 19.68
N GLY A 29 -8.03 27.48 20.25
CA GLY A 29 -6.62 27.53 20.64
C GLY A 29 -6.25 26.48 21.70
N TYR A 30 -7.12 26.26 22.68
CA TYR A 30 -6.93 25.29 23.75
C TYR A 30 -6.89 23.83 23.24
N VAL A 31 -7.80 23.47 22.32
CA VAL A 31 -7.85 22.12 21.73
C VAL A 31 -6.61 21.85 20.88
N LEU A 32 -6.18 22.82 20.08
CA LEU A 32 -4.95 22.72 19.26
C LEU A 32 -3.70 22.55 20.15
N GLN A 33 -3.63 23.25 21.28
CA GLN A 33 -2.52 23.11 22.24
C GLN A 33 -2.54 21.75 22.95
N GLN A 34 -3.71 21.20 23.30
CA GLN A 34 -3.80 19.86 23.90
C GLN A 34 -3.41 18.74 22.93
N GLN A 35 -3.73 18.86 21.64
CA GLN A 35 -3.32 17.88 20.63
C GLN A 35 -1.80 17.82 20.48
N SER A 36 -1.13 18.97 20.50
CA SER A 36 0.35 19.06 20.43
C SER A 36 1.02 18.37 21.64
N VAL A 37 0.54 18.63 22.87
CA VAL A 37 1.12 18.03 24.08
C VAL A 37 0.85 16.52 24.16
N ARG A 38 -0.34 16.05 23.75
CA ARG A 38 -0.66 14.61 23.69
C ARG A 38 0.15 13.87 22.62
N SER A 39 0.41 14.52 21.48
CA SER A 39 1.24 13.95 20.42
C SER A 39 2.70 13.75 20.88
N ILE A 40 3.25 14.70 21.64
CA ILE A 40 4.61 14.58 22.18
C ILE A 40 4.70 13.55 23.31
N GLN A 41 3.67 13.45 24.17
CA GLN A 41 3.62 12.41 25.21
C GLN A 41 3.52 10.98 24.64
N HIS A 42 2.93 10.79 23.46
CA HIS A 42 2.94 9.48 22.79
C HIS A 42 4.28 9.15 22.15
N ALA A 43 5.03 10.15 21.67
CA ALA A 43 6.35 9.94 21.07
C ALA A 43 7.47 9.69 22.10
N ILE A 44 7.29 10.09 23.36
CA ILE A 44 8.33 9.99 24.41
C ILE A 44 8.07 8.84 25.39
N ARG A 45 6.92 8.13 25.33
CA ARG A 45 6.69 6.98 26.23
C ARG A 45 7.69 5.85 25.91
N PRO A 46 8.52 5.41 26.87
CA PRO A 46 9.36 4.24 26.70
C PRO A 46 8.48 3.01 26.42
N PRO A 47 8.87 2.12 25.50
CA PRO A 47 8.13 0.90 25.24
C PRO A 47 8.01 0.08 26.54
N PRO A 48 6.82 -0.48 26.84
CA PRO A 48 6.64 -1.33 28.01
C PRO A 48 7.56 -2.56 27.89
N PRO A 49 8.20 -2.98 29.00
CA PRO A 49 9.03 -4.18 28.99
C PRO A 49 8.17 -5.41 28.64
N PRO A 50 8.70 -6.37 27.87
CA PRO A 50 7.97 -7.56 27.45
C PRO A 50 7.56 -8.41 28.66
N ASP A 51 6.30 -8.87 28.65
CA ASP A 51 5.75 -9.77 29.67
C ASP A 51 6.56 -11.09 29.74
N PRO A 52 6.86 -11.60 30.95
CA PRO A 52 7.63 -12.82 31.11
C PRO A 52 6.78 -14.04 30.78
N VAL A 53 7.25 -14.80 29.78
CA VAL A 53 6.74 -16.13 29.43
C VAL A 53 6.89 -17.06 30.64
N VAL A 54 5.77 -17.62 31.08
CA VAL A 54 5.70 -18.68 32.09
C VAL A 54 6.24 -19.98 31.48
N GLY A 55 7.35 -20.51 32.03
CA GLY A 55 7.91 -21.80 31.65
C GLY A 55 8.88 -22.34 32.69
N HIS A 56 8.45 -23.38 33.40
CA HIS A 56 9.14 -24.06 34.50
C HIS A 56 10.54 -24.60 34.17
N GLY A 57 11.48 -24.47 35.13
CA GLY A 57 12.68 -25.31 35.22
C GLY A 57 13.91 -24.65 35.84
N MET A 58 14.06 -24.74 37.17
CA MET A 58 15.32 -24.54 37.92
C MET A 58 15.99 -25.91 38.17
N PRO A 59 17.29 -26.03 38.57
CA PRO A 59 18.03 -25.04 39.37
C PRO A 59 19.53 -24.78 39.05
N GLY A 60 19.94 -23.51 39.25
CA GLY A 60 21.21 -23.04 39.86
C GLY A 60 22.58 -23.35 39.21
N PRO A 61 23.68 -22.66 39.59
CA PRO A 61 23.83 -21.79 40.77
C PRO A 61 24.33 -20.35 40.48
N SER A 62 24.27 -19.57 41.55
CA SER A 62 24.60 -18.17 41.82
C SER A 62 26.10 -17.81 41.74
N PHE A 63 26.43 -16.56 41.32
CA PHE A 63 26.92 -15.46 42.18
C PHE A 63 27.65 -14.33 41.42
N HIS A 64 27.47 -13.11 41.97
CA HIS A 64 28.32 -11.90 41.93
C HIS A 64 28.46 -11.05 40.65
N GLY A 65 27.95 -9.81 40.76
CA GLY A 65 28.47 -8.67 40.03
C GLY A 65 29.66 -8.03 40.74
N ALA A 66 30.51 -7.37 39.96
CA ALA A 66 31.19 -6.10 40.25
C ALA A 66 32.05 -5.72 39.04
N GLU A 67 31.88 -4.46 38.63
CA GLU A 67 32.83 -3.51 38.06
C GLU A 67 34.21 -3.99 37.54
N GLN A 68 34.44 -3.69 36.27
CA GLN A 68 35.48 -2.76 35.81
C GLN A 68 36.92 -2.97 36.33
N GLU A 69 37.77 -3.65 35.55
CA GLU A 69 39.17 -3.19 35.41
C GLU A 69 39.84 -3.69 34.13
N LEU A 70 40.44 -2.72 33.44
CA LEU A 70 41.41 -2.83 32.36
C LEU A 70 42.59 -3.72 32.78
N LEU A 71 42.94 -4.74 31.99
CA LEU A 71 44.34 -5.10 31.77
C LEU A 71 44.55 -5.70 30.37
N LEU A 72 45.32 -4.96 29.58
CA LEU A 72 46.01 -5.43 28.38
C LEU A 72 46.99 -6.54 28.75
N SER A 73 46.97 -7.66 28.04
CA SER A 73 48.14 -8.52 27.84
C SER A 73 47.97 -9.29 26.55
N ASN A 74 48.88 -9.00 25.61
CA ASN A 74 49.13 -9.77 24.42
C ASN A 74 49.48 -11.21 24.79
N ASP A 75 48.87 -12.18 24.12
CA ASP A 75 49.65 -13.35 23.72
C ASP A 75 49.18 -13.87 22.36
N ALA A 76 50.14 -13.93 21.46
CA ALA A 76 49.99 -14.43 20.11
C ALA A 76 50.48 -15.87 20.09
N THR A 77 49.58 -16.84 19.91
CA THR A 77 49.96 -18.15 19.37
C THR A 77 48.92 -18.65 18.38
N ASP A 78 49.35 -18.52 17.13
CA ASP A 78 49.04 -19.29 15.95
C ASP A 78 48.41 -20.69 16.19
N LYS A 79 47.13 -20.83 15.83
CA LYS A 79 46.55 -22.10 15.37
C LYS A 79 45.52 -21.85 14.28
N GLN A 80 46.02 -21.94 13.06
CA GLN A 80 45.29 -22.18 11.84
C GLN A 80 44.41 -23.44 11.97
N GLN A 81 43.21 -23.36 11.38
CA GLN A 81 42.38 -24.48 10.92
C GLN A 81 41.27 -25.02 11.86
N LYS A 82 40.14 -24.29 11.89
CA LYS A 82 38.81 -24.90 11.77
C LYS A 82 37.80 -23.87 11.23
N ARG A 83 37.45 -24.02 9.95
CA ARG A 83 36.30 -23.34 9.33
C ARG A 83 35.04 -23.98 9.92
N ASP A 84 34.59 -23.47 11.06
CA ASP A 84 33.25 -23.75 11.55
C ASP A 84 32.31 -22.66 11.01
N THR A 85 31.27 -23.15 10.36
CA THR A 85 30.04 -22.48 9.95
C THR A 85 29.51 -21.55 11.04
N THR A 86 29.87 -20.27 10.96
CA THR A 86 29.09 -19.22 11.59
C THR A 86 27.88 -19.00 10.70
N HIS A 87 26.75 -19.59 11.10
CA HIS A 87 25.44 -19.04 10.78
C HIS A 87 25.49 -17.56 11.13
N SER A 88 25.67 -16.71 10.12
CA SER A 88 25.28 -15.31 10.17
C SER A 88 23.80 -15.33 10.51
N GLN A 89 23.52 -15.11 11.79
CA GLN A 89 22.20 -14.69 12.24
C GLN A 89 21.92 -13.40 11.46
N SER A 90 21.21 -13.55 10.35
CA SER A 90 20.54 -12.44 9.70
C SER A 90 19.81 -11.70 10.81
N PRO A 91 19.97 -10.37 10.94
CA PRO A 91 19.03 -9.59 11.73
C PRO A 91 17.64 -10.00 11.24
N GLN A 92 16.79 -10.51 12.13
CA GLN A 92 15.40 -10.72 11.76
C GLN A 92 14.89 -9.39 11.20
N PRO A 93 14.38 -9.35 9.96
CA PRO A 93 13.79 -8.13 9.45
C PRO A 93 12.64 -7.79 10.40
N THR A 94 12.73 -6.64 11.05
CA THR A 94 11.56 -6.01 11.67
C THR A 94 10.42 -6.07 10.66
N PRO A 95 9.24 -6.61 11.02
CA PRO A 95 8.13 -6.73 10.08
C PRO A 95 7.77 -5.32 9.63
N GLY A 96 8.08 -5.00 8.38
CA GLY A 96 7.76 -3.70 7.79
C GLY A 96 6.25 -3.54 7.60
N ASN A 97 5.79 -2.30 7.58
CA ASN A 97 4.41 -1.99 7.27
C ASN A 97 4.23 -1.89 5.75
N PHE A 98 3.57 -2.87 5.16
CA PHE A 98 3.39 -3.01 3.73
C PHE A 98 1.93 -2.98 3.32
N ALA A 99 1.68 -2.53 2.10
CA ALA A 99 0.34 -2.55 1.53
C ALA A 99 0.34 -2.93 0.04
N TYR A 100 -0.73 -3.58 -0.38
CA TYR A 100 -1.06 -3.73 -1.79
C TYR A 100 -1.83 -2.53 -2.30
N LEU A 101 -1.56 -2.10 -3.52
CA LEU A 101 -2.27 -1.02 -4.18
C LEU A 101 -2.79 -1.47 -5.55
N GLN A 102 -4.08 -1.24 -5.77
CA GLN A 102 -4.64 -1.10 -7.11
C GLN A 102 -5.22 0.30 -7.26
N LEU A 103 -5.18 0.82 -8.47
CA LEU A 103 -5.72 2.15 -8.77
C LEU A 103 -6.33 2.15 -10.15
N LEU A 104 -7.33 3.00 -10.33
CA LEU A 104 -8.01 3.20 -11.61
C LEU A 104 -8.28 4.69 -11.79
N SER A 105 -7.79 5.28 -12.88
CA SER A 105 -8.08 6.67 -13.26
C SER A 105 -9.45 6.85 -13.92
N THR A 106 -10.03 5.78 -14.47
CA THR A 106 -11.35 5.77 -15.13
C THR A 106 -12.30 4.77 -14.45
N PRO A 107 -13.60 5.09 -14.30
CA PRO A 107 -14.55 4.26 -13.56
C PRO A 107 -15.10 3.12 -14.43
N ASP A 108 -14.22 2.32 -15.04
CA ASP A 108 -14.63 1.19 -15.88
C ASP A 108 -15.20 0.03 -15.04
N PRO A 109 -16.44 -0.45 -15.30
CA PRO A 109 -17.07 -1.51 -14.51
C PRO A 109 -16.26 -2.81 -14.48
N SER A 110 -15.70 -3.24 -15.62
CA SER A 110 -14.92 -4.48 -15.70
C SER A 110 -13.66 -4.38 -14.84
N ASN A 111 -12.92 -3.29 -14.93
CA ASN A 111 -11.71 -3.07 -14.14
C ASN A 111 -12.01 -2.94 -12.64
N ILE A 112 -13.11 -2.27 -12.26
CA ILE A 112 -13.57 -2.21 -10.87
C ILE A 112 -13.86 -3.62 -10.34
N CYS A 113 -14.59 -4.44 -11.09
CA CYS A 113 -14.88 -5.82 -10.72
C CYS A 113 -13.62 -6.70 -10.65
N SER A 114 -12.65 -6.48 -11.55
CA SER A 114 -11.35 -7.16 -11.48
C SER A 114 -10.59 -6.77 -10.22
N ALA A 115 -10.67 -5.51 -9.78
CA ALA A 115 -10.02 -5.07 -8.55
C ALA A 115 -10.68 -5.67 -7.31
N ILE A 116 -12.02 -5.70 -7.27
CA ILE A 116 -12.77 -6.35 -6.19
C ILE A 116 -12.38 -7.84 -6.09
N LEU A 117 -12.29 -8.54 -7.22
CA LEU A 117 -11.87 -9.94 -7.25
C LEU A 117 -10.47 -10.13 -6.64
N PHE A 118 -9.51 -9.30 -7.01
CA PHE A 118 -8.16 -9.34 -6.44
C PHE A 118 -8.16 -9.18 -4.91
N PHE A 119 -8.87 -8.18 -4.37
CA PHE A 119 -8.92 -7.96 -2.93
C PHE A 119 -9.69 -9.05 -2.17
N LYS A 120 -10.75 -9.60 -2.77
CA LYS A 120 -11.46 -10.77 -2.25
C LYS A 120 -10.50 -11.94 -2.09
N GLN A 121 -9.70 -12.25 -3.11
CA GLN A 121 -8.72 -13.34 -3.08
C GLN A 121 -7.64 -13.10 -2.02
N LEU A 122 -7.12 -11.87 -1.88
CA LEU A 122 -6.18 -11.52 -0.81
C LEU A 122 -6.78 -11.69 0.59
N ALA A 123 -8.07 -11.34 0.76
CA ALA A 123 -8.77 -11.48 2.03
C ALA A 123 -9.05 -12.94 2.38
N ALA A 124 -9.49 -13.74 1.42
CA ALA A 124 -9.85 -15.15 1.61
C ALA A 124 -8.63 -16.05 1.82
N ASN A 125 -7.54 -15.84 1.08
CA ASN A 125 -6.36 -16.69 1.13
C ASN A 125 -5.42 -16.36 2.31
N GLY A 126 -5.57 -15.18 2.91
CA GLY A 126 -4.74 -14.73 4.04
C GLY A 126 -3.32 -14.32 3.62
N THR A 127 -3.16 -13.07 3.17
CA THR A 127 -1.85 -12.46 2.91
C THR A 127 -1.11 -12.08 4.20
N ALA A 128 0.22 -12.14 4.17
CA ALA A 128 1.10 -11.60 5.22
C ALA A 128 1.17 -10.06 5.21
N VAL A 129 0.78 -9.41 4.12
CA VAL A 129 0.75 -7.95 3.95
C VAL A 129 -0.46 -7.36 4.68
N GLN A 130 -0.26 -6.23 5.38
CA GLN A 130 -1.23 -5.73 6.35
C GLN A 130 -2.44 -5.07 5.69
N ASP A 131 -2.20 -4.16 4.74
CA ASP A 131 -3.25 -3.29 4.22
C ASP A 131 -3.49 -3.46 2.70
N ARG A 132 -4.74 -3.20 2.30
CA ARG A 132 -5.24 -3.31 0.93
C ARG A 132 -5.77 -1.94 0.51
N LEU A 133 -5.11 -1.29 -0.44
CA LEU A 133 -5.40 0.08 -0.84
C LEU A 133 -6.03 0.09 -2.23
N PHE A 134 -7.13 0.80 -2.39
CA PHE A 134 -7.71 1.08 -3.69
C PHE A 134 -7.80 2.59 -3.91
N MET A 135 -7.07 3.09 -4.90
CA MET A 135 -6.97 4.53 -5.17
C MET A 135 -7.76 4.93 -6.42
N TYR A 136 -8.54 6.01 -6.31
CA TYR A 136 -9.40 6.48 -7.38
C TYR A 136 -9.60 8.01 -7.33
N PRO A 137 -9.99 8.66 -8.44
CA PRO A 137 -10.37 10.06 -8.47
C PRO A 137 -11.59 10.33 -7.58
N ARG A 138 -11.49 11.30 -6.66
CA ARG A 138 -12.57 11.71 -5.75
C ARG A 138 -13.82 12.15 -6.52
N GLU A 139 -13.64 12.63 -7.75
CA GLU A 139 -14.71 13.08 -8.62
C GLU A 139 -15.75 11.99 -8.88
N TRP A 140 -15.38 10.70 -8.82
CA TRP A 140 -16.33 9.59 -8.96
C TRP A 140 -17.43 9.61 -7.90
N ASP A 141 -17.14 10.12 -6.70
CA ASP A 141 -18.13 10.25 -5.62
C ASP A 141 -19.03 11.49 -5.79
N LEU A 142 -18.62 12.44 -6.63
CA LEU A 142 -19.30 13.71 -6.86
C LEU A 142 -20.04 13.74 -8.21
N MET A 143 -19.86 12.72 -9.05
CA MET A 143 -20.49 12.63 -10.37
C MET A 143 -22.02 12.64 -10.23
N PRO A 144 -22.71 13.55 -10.94
CA PRO A 144 -24.17 13.53 -11.01
C PRO A 144 -24.66 12.19 -11.54
N THR A 145 -25.76 11.68 -10.98
CA THR A 145 -26.38 10.41 -11.42
C THR A 145 -26.76 10.39 -12.91
N LYS A 146 -26.86 11.56 -13.55
CA LYS A 146 -27.16 11.70 -14.99
C LYS A 146 -25.93 11.49 -15.89
N GLU A 147 -24.73 11.61 -15.33
CA GLU A 147 -23.45 11.43 -16.04
C GLU A 147 -22.89 10.02 -15.86
N LEU A 148 -23.36 9.31 -14.82
CA LEU A 148 -23.02 7.91 -14.60
C LEU A 148 -23.94 6.99 -15.39
N THR A 149 -23.36 6.06 -16.14
CA THR A 149 -24.13 4.95 -16.70
C THR A 149 -24.55 4.00 -15.58
N GLU A 150 -25.66 3.28 -15.78
CA GLU A 150 -26.16 2.31 -14.80
C GLU A 150 -25.08 1.29 -14.39
N PRO A 151 -24.32 0.68 -15.33
CA PRO A 151 -23.23 -0.24 -14.98
C PRO A 151 -22.15 0.38 -14.08
N VAL A 152 -21.76 1.63 -14.35
CA VAL A 152 -20.74 2.33 -13.54
C VAL A 152 -21.27 2.60 -12.13
N SER A 153 -22.52 3.06 -12.01
CA SER A 153 -23.12 3.34 -10.70
C SER A 153 -23.23 2.08 -9.84
N THR A 154 -23.59 0.96 -10.45
CA THR A 154 -23.67 -0.35 -9.80
C THR A 154 -22.28 -0.85 -9.40
N ALA A 155 -21.28 -0.77 -10.29
CA ALA A 155 -19.90 -1.16 -9.98
C ALA A 155 -19.30 -0.35 -8.82
N LEU A 156 -19.53 0.97 -8.78
CA LEU A 156 -19.11 1.81 -7.65
C LEU A 156 -19.83 1.45 -6.34
N SER A 157 -21.11 1.07 -6.41
CA SER A 157 -21.83 0.60 -5.23
C SER A 157 -21.28 -0.73 -4.69
N LEU A 158 -20.94 -1.66 -5.59
CA LEU A 158 -20.31 -2.94 -5.27
C LEU A 158 -18.91 -2.74 -4.69
N LEU A 159 -18.11 -1.82 -5.25
CA LEU A 159 -16.80 -1.47 -4.69
C LEU A 159 -16.90 -0.97 -3.25
N ARG A 160 -17.89 -0.12 -2.95
CA ARG A 160 -18.12 0.36 -1.57
C ARG A 160 -18.51 -0.79 -0.64
N ALA A 161 -19.38 -1.70 -1.06
CA ALA A 161 -19.74 -2.88 -0.29
C ALA A 161 -18.52 -3.79 -0.04
N ALA A 162 -17.76 -4.11 -1.10
CA ALA A 162 -16.54 -4.90 -1.04
C ALA A 162 -15.48 -4.28 -0.15
N SER A 163 -15.42 -2.95 -0.07
CA SER A 163 -14.46 -2.26 0.80
C SER A 163 -14.66 -2.58 2.28
N LEU A 164 -15.93 -2.70 2.71
CA LEU A 164 -16.29 -3.07 4.07
C LEU A 164 -16.08 -4.57 4.31
N GLU A 165 -16.39 -5.41 3.32
CA GLU A 165 -16.30 -6.87 3.44
C GLU A 165 -14.85 -7.38 3.45
N TYR A 166 -14.01 -6.88 2.54
CA TYR A 166 -12.64 -7.34 2.34
C TYR A 166 -11.59 -6.42 2.97
N GLY A 167 -12.02 -5.41 3.73
CA GLY A 167 -11.12 -4.47 4.41
C GLY A 167 -10.27 -3.64 3.45
N ILE A 168 -10.87 -3.15 2.37
CA ILE A 168 -10.20 -2.32 1.37
C ILE A 168 -10.25 -0.87 1.82
N TRP A 169 -9.11 -0.21 1.87
CA TRP A 169 -9.00 1.20 2.18
C TRP A 169 -9.15 1.99 0.89
N LEU A 170 -10.30 2.63 0.74
CA LEU A 170 -10.61 3.50 -0.38
C LEU A 170 -9.87 4.83 -0.23
N LEU A 171 -9.03 5.18 -1.21
CA LEU A 171 -8.19 6.37 -1.23
C LEU A 171 -8.66 7.34 -2.34
N PRO A 172 -9.65 8.22 -2.05
CA PRO A 172 -10.10 9.24 -3.01
C PRO A 172 -9.08 10.37 -3.15
N ILE A 173 -8.55 10.54 -4.35
CA ILE A 173 -7.56 11.57 -4.68
C ILE A 173 -8.22 12.70 -5.47
N ASP A 174 -7.95 13.93 -5.07
CA ASP A 174 -8.44 15.12 -5.75
C ASP A 174 -7.65 15.34 -7.05
N MET A 175 -8.32 15.20 -8.19
CA MET A 175 -7.73 15.39 -9.53
C MET A 175 -8.14 16.73 -10.15
N THR A 176 -8.96 17.54 -9.45
CA THR A 176 -9.56 18.78 -9.99
C THR A 176 -8.54 19.73 -10.59
N LEU A 177 -7.42 19.98 -9.91
CA LEU A 177 -6.36 20.86 -10.39
C LEU A 177 -5.73 20.35 -11.68
N ALA A 178 -5.46 19.05 -11.78
CA ALA A 178 -4.89 18.46 -12.99
C ALA A 178 -5.88 18.57 -14.16
N THR A 179 -7.16 18.24 -13.92
CA THR A 179 -8.19 18.31 -14.96
C THR A 179 -8.52 19.74 -15.39
N ALA A 180 -8.45 20.72 -14.47
CA ALA A 180 -8.71 22.13 -14.76
C ALA A 180 -7.64 22.75 -15.68
N GLU A 181 -6.41 22.25 -15.62
CA GLU A 181 -5.33 22.63 -16.54
C GLU A 181 -5.41 21.89 -17.90
N GLY A 182 -6.49 21.13 -18.14
CA GLY A 182 -6.74 20.43 -19.40
C GLY A 182 -5.99 19.10 -19.52
N TYR A 183 -5.41 18.60 -18.43
CA TYR A 183 -4.73 17.31 -18.45
C TYR A 183 -5.71 16.15 -18.29
N ALA A 184 -5.52 15.10 -19.10
CA ALA A 184 -6.24 13.85 -18.92
C ALA A 184 -5.88 13.20 -17.56
N PRO A 185 -6.87 12.62 -16.84
CA PRO A 185 -6.63 11.85 -15.64
C PRO A 185 -5.99 10.52 -16.04
N THR A 186 -4.73 10.33 -15.67
CA THR A 186 -3.98 9.10 -15.96
C THR A 186 -3.56 8.41 -14.66
N ASP A 187 -3.35 7.10 -14.72
CA ASP A 187 -2.92 6.28 -13.59
C ASP A 187 -1.63 6.80 -12.95
N THR A 188 -0.66 7.23 -13.78
CA THR A 188 0.60 7.81 -13.28
C THR A 188 0.39 9.13 -12.55
N LYS A 189 -0.55 9.98 -13.00
CA LYS A 189 -0.89 11.24 -12.31
C LYS A 189 -1.64 11.00 -11.01
N LEU A 190 -2.60 10.07 -11.04
CA LEU A 190 -3.34 9.64 -9.85
C LEU A 190 -2.39 9.14 -8.76
N LEU A 191 -1.47 8.24 -9.13
CA LEU A 191 -0.45 7.74 -8.22
C LEU A 191 0.45 8.87 -7.69
N ARG A 192 0.88 9.80 -8.57
CA ARG A 192 1.73 10.92 -8.17
C ARG A 192 1.08 11.79 -7.09
N LEU A 193 -0.18 12.15 -7.27
CA LEU A 193 -0.93 12.98 -6.33
C LEU A 193 -1.25 12.20 -5.04
N GLY A 194 -1.48 10.89 -5.15
CA GLY A 194 -1.77 10.02 -4.03
C GLY A 194 -0.58 9.61 -3.16
N GLN A 195 0.67 9.83 -3.57
CA GLN A 195 1.85 9.35 -2.82
C GLN A 195 1.89 9.81 -1.35
N ILE A 196 1.31 10.97 -1.05
CA ILE A 196 1.23 11.51 0.32
C ILE A 196 0.35 10.66 1.26
N GLN A 197 -0.50 9.79 0.73
CA GLN A 197 -1.31 8.86 1.52
C GLN A 197 -0.48 7.70 2.08
N PHE A 198 0.73 7.47 1.56
CA PHE A 198 1.53 6.28 1.87
C PHE A 198 2.48 6.44 3.05
N MET A 199 2.43 7.56 3.76
CA MET A 199 3.44 7.98 4.74
C MET A 199 3.56 7.05 5.96
N GLN A 200 2.54 6.23 6.20
CA GLN A 200 2.52 5.25 7.29
C GLN A 200 3.14 3.90 6.90
N TYR A 201 3.35 3.65 5.61
CA TYR A 201 3.89 2.40 5.09
C TYR A 201 5.38 2.54 4.86
N ASP A 202 6.12 1.46 5.08
CA ASP A 202 7.51 1.36 4.63
C ASP A 202 7.55 1.14 3.12
N SER A 203 6.59 0.40 2.58
CA SER A 203 6.46 0.18 1.15
C SER A 203 5.03 -0.15 0.71
N VAL A 204 4.68 0.30 -0.48
CA VAL A 204 3.40 0.02 -1.14
C VAL A 204 3.68 -0.62 -2.49
N LEU A 205 3.13 -1.81 -2.73
CA LEU A 205 3.29 -2.55 -3.98
C LEU A 205 2.04 -2.37 -4.85
N TYR A 206 2.19 -1.61 -5.93
CA TYR A 206 1.19 -1.51 -6.98
C TYR A 206 1.28 -2.73 -7.91
N VAL A 207 0.12 -3.31 -8.20
CA VAL A 207 -0.06 -4.31 -9.26
C VAL A 207 -1.16 -3.86 -10.21
N GLN A 208 -0.93 -3.99 -11.50
CA GLN A 208 -1.85 -3.54 -12.53
C GLN A 208 -3.18 -4.30 -12.48
N THR A 209 -4.25 -3.57 -12.70
CA THR A 209 -5.60 -4.09 -12.97
C THR A 209 -5.92 -3.83 -14.44
N PRO A 210 -6.59 -4.73 -15.16
CA PRO A 210 -7.12 -6.03 -14.73
C PRO A 210 -6.05 -7.11 -14.58
N GLY A 211 -6.37 -8.15 -13.82
CA GLY A 211 -5.50 -9.31 -13.61
C GLY A 211 -6.10 -10.31 -12.62
N LEU A 212 -5.40 -11.43 -12.42
CA LEU A 212 -5.84 -12.55 -11.61
C LEU A 212 -4.75 -12.98 -10.63
N LEU A 213 -5.10 -13.10 -9.34
CA LEU A 213 -4.22 -13.69 -8.32
C LEU A 213 -4.31 -15.20 -8.38
N LEU A 214 -3.18 -15.86 -8.58
CA LEU A 214 -3.05 -17.32 -8.61
C LEU A 214 -2.51 -17.86 -7.28
N ASP A 215 -1.52 -17.17 -6.70
CA ASP A 215 -0.87 -17.57 -5.46
C ASP A 215 -0.49 -16.33 -4.63
N THR A 216 -1.17 -16.19 -3.48
CA THR A 216 -0.96 -15.09 -2.54
C THR A 216 0.43 -15.12 -1.91
N GLY A 217 0.96 -16.31 -1.58
CA GLY A 217 2.29 -16.44 -0.97
C GLY A 217 3.41 -16.05 -1.92
N LYS A 218 3.26 -16.37 -3.22
CA LYS A 218 4.19 -15.92 -4.26
C LYS A 218 4.11 -14.41 -4.49
N LEU A 219 2.92 -13.81 -4.41
CA LEU A 219 2.80 -12.36 -4.48
C LEU A 219 3.39 -11.68 -3.23
N ASP A 220 3.18 -12.23 -2.04
CA ASP A 220 3.80 -11.77 -0.78
C ASP A 220 5.33 -11.84 -0.89
N ALA A 221 5.87 -12.88 -1.53
CA ALA A 221 7.30 -13.03 -1.75
C ALA A 221 7.92 -11.84 -2.50
N MET A 222 7.18 -11.05 -3.28
CA MET A 222 7.71 -9.81 -3.87
C MET A 222 8.20 -8.82 -2.81
N LEU A 223 7.54 -8.75 -1.65
CA LEU A 223 7.88 -7.84 -0.56
C LEU A 223 8.84 -8.46 0.46
N TYR A 224 8.79 -9.79 0.65
CA TYR A 224 9.52 -10.47 1.72
C TYR A 224 10.73 -11.28 1.27
N SER A 225 10.78 -11.78 0.03
CA SER A 225 11.86 -12.69 -0.41
C SER A 225 13.19 -11.98 -0.64
N ARG A 226 13.16 -10.67 -0.92
CA ARG A 226 14.33 -9.86 -1.24
C ARG A 226 14.33 -8.57 -0.42
N PRO A 227 15.52 -8.03 -0.06
CA PRO A 227 15.59 -6.73 0.59
C PRO A 227 14.94 -5.63 -0.27
N LEU A 228 14.17 -4.74 0.36
CA LEU A 228 13.60 -3.58 -0.32
C LEU A 228 14.62 -2.44 -0.45
N PRO A 229 14.62 -1.68 -1.56
CA PRO A 229 15.51 -0.55 -1.80
C PRO A 229 15.09 0.66 -0.96
N LEU A 230 15.37 0.60 0.35
CA LEU A 230 15.13 1.71 1.27
C LEU A 230 16.17 2.84 1.09
N ARG A 231 16.08 3.90 1.90
CA ARG A 231 16.99 5.06 1.87
C ARG A 231 18.45 4.60 1.89
N HIS A 232 19.26 5.25 1.03
CA HIS A 232 20.69 5.01 0.91
C HIS A 232 21.36 4.95 2.28
N ASP A 233 21.78 3.74 2.65
CA ASP A 233 22.53 3.45 3.85
C ASP A 233 23.83 2.72 3.45
N LYS A 234 24.97 3.31 3.79
CA LYS A 234 26.29 2.72 3.51
C LYS A 234 26.48 1.38 4.23
N ASN A 235 25.79 1.17 5.35
CA ASN A 235 25.84 -0.06 6.12
C ASN A 235 24.91 -1.16 5.55
N ARG A 236 24.03 -0.81 4.61
CA ARG A 236 23.10 -1.73 3.94
C ARG A 236 23.27 -1.64 2.42
N PRO A 237 24.23 -2.38 1.83
CA PRO A 237 24.47 -2.36 0.38
C PRO A 237 23.19 -2.55 -0.46
N ASP A 238 22.29 -3.43 -0.02
CA ASP A 238 21.04 -3.75 -0.73
C ASP A 238 20.04 -2.60 -0.81
N SER A 239 20.23 -1.53 -0.02
CA SER A 239 19.40 -0.32 -0.09
C SER A 239 19.70 0.51 -1.34
N PHE A 240 20.94 0.49 -1.86
CA PHE A 240 21.34 1.29 -3.02
C PHE A 240 21.83 0.46 -4.20
N ASN A 241 22.26 -0.77 -3.96
CA ASN A 241 22.63 -1.74 -4.98
C ASN A 241 21.69 -2.96 -4.87
N ASN A 242 20.43 -2.74 -5.28
CA ASN A 242 19.40 -3.75 -5.19
C ASN A 242 19.31 -4.54 -6.51
N GLU A 243 19.46 -5.86 -6.45
CA GLU A 243 19.36 -6.72 -7.64
C GLU A 243 17.92 -6.96 -8.11
N ALA A 244 16.97 -6.90 -7.18
CA ALA A 244 15.56 -7.25 -7.42
C ALA A 244 14.74 -6.05 -7.86
N TRP A 245 15.12 -4.83 -7.45
CA TRP A 245 14.35 -3.62 -7.67
C TRP A 245 15.18 -2.55 -8.37
N ILE A 246 14.74 -2.14 -9.55
CA ILE A 246 15.39 -1.13 -10.39
C ILE A 246 14.73 0.22 -10.13
N PRO A 247 15.49 1.27 -9.74
CA PRO A 247 14.94 2.60 -9.53
C PRO A 247 14.29 3.15 -10.81
N MET A 248 13.03 3.57 -10.70
CA MET A 248 12.28 4.18 -11.78
C MET A 248 11.45 5.34 -11.22
N PRO A 249 11.84 6.61 -11.42
CA PRO A 249 11.04 7.73 -10.96
C PRO A 249 9.75 7.88 -11.78
N LEU A 250 8.64 8.24 -11.11
CA LEU A 250 7.38 8.58 -11.80
C LEU A 250 7.57 9.81 -12.68
N ARG A 251 7.04 9.75 -13.91
CA ARG A 251 7.04 10.86 -14.88
C ARG A 251 5.62 11.13 -15.38
N PRO A 252 4.73 11.68 -14.53
CA PRO A 252 3.30 11.82 -14.82
C PRO A 252 2.96 12.73 -16.01
N GLU A 253 3.90 13.59 -16.43
CA GLU A 253 3.75 14.46 -17.59
C GLU A 253 4.01 13.73 -18.92
N ARG A 254 4.77 12.62 -18.88
CA ARG A 254 5.20 11.87 -20.06
C ARG A 254 4.51 10.51 -20.16
N ASP A 255 4.38 9.82 -19.03
CA ASP A 255 3.94 8.44 -18.96
C ASP A 255 2.47 8.42 -18.49
N ALA A 256 1.58 7.90 -19.34
CA ALA A 256 0.16 7.76 -19.02
C ALA A 256 -0.13 6.49 -18.22
N VAL A 257 0.57 5.40 -18.57
CA VAL A 257 0.38 4.06 -18.02
C VAL A 257 1.55 3.71 -17.11
N LEU A 258 1.24 3.14 -15.95
CA LEU A 258 2.25 2.64 -15.01
C LEU A 258 2.82 1.29 -15.50
N PRO A 259 4.06 0.94 -15.12
CA PRO A 259 4.54 -0.42 -15.27
C PRO A 259 3.60 -1.42 -14.55
N PRO A 260 3.47 -2.67 -15.03
CA PRO A 260 2.53 -3.64 -14.47
C PRO A 260 2.72 -3.93 -12.97
N VAL A 261 3.94 -3.72 -12.49
CA VAL A 261 4.30 -3.78 -11.07
C VAL A 261 5.16 -2.58 -10.73
N TYR A 262 4.80 -1.89 -9.66
CA TYR A 262 5.53 -0.70 -9.21
C TYR A 262 5.60 -0.64 -7.70
N LEU A 263 6.81 -0.57 -7.15
CA LEU A 263 7.05 -0.47 -5.71
C LEU A 263 7.32 0.99 -5.33
N ILE A 264 6.54 1.50 -4.38
CA ILE A 264 6.79 2.77 -3.72
C ILE A 264 7.38 2.50 -2.35
N THR A 265 8.66 2.82 -2.15
CA THR A 265 9.29 2.78 -0.82
C THR A 265 9.21 4.16 -0.19
N VAL A 266 8.79 4.26 1.07
CA VAL A 266 8.72 5.53 1.80
C VAL A 266 9.79 5.52 2.87
N ASN A 267 10.56 6.59 2.94
CA ASN A 267 11.67 6.71 3.88
C ASN A 267 11.56 8.00 4.69
N SER A 268 11.76 7.88 6.00
CA SER A 268 11.97 9.04 6.86
C SER A 268 13.43 9.52 6.73
N VAL A 269 13.60 10.79 6.36
CA VAL A 269 14.89 11.46 6.25
C VAL A 269 15.17 12.21 7.56
N GLU A 270 16.45 12.37 7.89
CA GLU A 270 16.87 13.22 9.01
C GLU A 270 16.27 14.63 8.82
N ASN A 271 15.77 15.22 9.92
CA ASN A 271 14.95 16.44 9.97
C ASN A 271 13.45 16.27 9.65
N GLY A 272 12.94 15.03 9.57
CA GLY A 272 11.51 14.76 9.44
C GLY A 272 10.95 14.96 8.04
N HIS A 273 11.82 15.13 7.04
CA HIS A 273 11.41 15.07 5.64
C HIS A 273 11.12 13.62 5.26
N ILE A 274 10.12 13.39 4.40
CA ILE A 274 9.76 12.06 3.96
C ILE A 274 9.97 11.98 2.45
N GLU A 275 10.66 10.94 2.01
CA GLU A 275 11.01 10.71 0.62
C GLU A 275 10.36 9.41 0.12
N ALA A 276 9.52 9.53 -0.90
CA ALA A 276 8.96 8.39 -1.62
C ALA A 276 9.79 8.11 -2.88
N ARG A 277 10.20 6.85 -3.07
CA ARG A 277 10.98 6.40 -4.23
C ARG A 277 10.26 5.27 -4.96
N GLY A 278 10.32 5.33 -6.28
CA GLY A 278 9.69 4.37 -7.17
C GLY A 278 10.66 3.36 -7.74
N HIS A 279 10.22 2.11 -7.85
CA HIS A 279 11.01 1.01 -8.38
C HIS A 279 10.15 0.06 -9.20
N ILE A 280 10.76 -0.61 -10.18
CA ILE A 280 10.18 -1.72 -10.93
C ILE A 280 10.94 -3.01 -10.61
N PRO A 281 10.29 -4.18 -10.67
CA PRO A 281 11.01 -5.43 -10.47
C PRO A 281 11.99 -5.71 -11.61
N ASN A 282 13.10 -6.34 -11.28
CA ASN A 282 14.05 -6.87 -12.25
C ASN A 282 13.52 -8.19 -12.81
N THR A 283 12.90 -8.15 -13.99
CA THR A 283 12.30 -9.31 -14.65
C THR A 283 13.33 -10.36 -15.08
N ALA A 284 14.60 -9.98 -15.21
CA ALA A 284 15.69 -10.90 -15.55
C ALA A 284 16.19 -11.72 -14.35
N LEU A 285 15.77 -11.40 -13.12
CA LEU A 285 16.21 -12.09 -11.91
C LEU A 285 15.42 -13.41 -11.74
N PRO A 286 16.07 -14.59 -11.79
CA PRO A 286 15.39 -15.88 -11.66
C PRO A 286 14.64 -16.02 -10.33
N GLY A 287 13.42 -16.54 -10.37
CA GLY A 287 12.56 -16.75 -9.21
C GLY A 287 11.98 -15.48 -8.57
N PHE A 288 12.28 -14.30 -9.12
CA PHE A 288 11.69 -13.03 -8.69
C PHE A 288 10.91 -12.37 -9.82
N GLY A 289 11.52 -12.25 -11.00
CA GLY A 289 10.91 -11.64 -12.17
C GLY A 289 9.65 -12.35 -12.68
N SER A 290 9.49 -13.64 -12.37
CA SER A 290 8.35 -14.46 -12.76
C SER A 290 7.20 -14.47 -11.74
N LEU A 291 7.36 -13.83 -10.57
CA LEU A 291 6.29 -13.80 -9.56
C LEU A 291 5.07 -13.01 -10.02
N VAL A 292 5.27 -12.03 -10.90
CA VAL A 292 4.20 -11.30 -11.58
C VAL A 292 4.51 -11.21 -13.06
N THR A 293 3.59 -11.65 -13.90
CA THR A 293 3.81 -11.75 -15.35
C THR A 293 2.54 -11.49 -16.15
N GLY A 294 2.67 -11.32 -17.47
CA GLY A 294 1.54 -11.28 -18.40
C GLY A 294 1.05 -12.70 -18.75
N PRO A 295 0.00 -12.84 -19.56
CA PRO A 295 -0.61 -14.14 -19.87
C PRO A 295 0.38 -15.17 -20.47
N GLY A 296 1.36 -14.70 -21.25
CA GLY A 296 2.38 -15.56 -21.86
C GLY A 296 3.39 -16.18 -20.88
N GLY A 297 3.44 -15.72 -19.63
CA GLY A 297 4.29 -16.30 -18.58
C GLY A 297 3.66 -17.48 -17.85
N VAL A 298 2.42 -17.85 -18.18
CA VAL A 298 1.69 -18.96 -17.55
C VAL A 298 1.98 -20.25 -18.30
N LEU A 299 2.61 -21.22 -17.63
CA LEU A 299 2.85 -22.53 -18.23
C LEU A 299 1.56 -23.36 -18.24
N SER A 300 1.22 -23.93 -19.39
CA SER A 300 0.12 -24.90 -19.49
C SER A 300 0.45 -26.17 -18.72
N GLN A 301 -0.55 -26.78 -18.08
CA GLN A 301 -0.40 -28.08 -17.41
C GLN A 301 0.04 -29.20 -18.35
N GLU A 302 -0.20 -29.02 -19.65
CA GLU A 302 0.15 -29.98 -20.71
C GLU A 302 1.57 -29.77 -21.26
N ALA A 303 2.27 -28.70 -20.84
CA ALA A 303 3.63 -28.43 -21.26
C ALA A 303 4.62 -29.36 -20.54
N GLU A 304 5.63 -29.86 -21.26
CA GLU A 304 6.67 -30.75 -20.70
C GLU A 304 7.48 -30.08 -19.56
N GLU A 305 7.54 -28.75 -19.55
CA GLU A 305 8.23 -27.92 -18.55
C GLU A 305 7.31 -27.44 -17.42
N PHE A 306 6.07 -27.95 -17.30
CA PHE A 306 5.17 -27.52 -16.24
C PHE A 306 5.71 -27.89 -14.85
N SER A 307 6.06 -26.86 -14.08
CA SER A 307 6.30 -26.96 -12.65
C SER A 307 5.31 -26.08 -11.89
N PRO A 308 4.55 -26.62 -10.92
CA PRO A 308 3.65 -25.82 -10.09
C PRO A 308 4.40 -24.74 -9.31
N ASP A 309 5.67 -24.98 -8.97
CA ASP A 309 6.52 -24.03 -8.26
C ASP A 309 6.93 -22.84 -9.14
N GLU A 310 6.93 -23.00 -10.47
CA GLU A 310 7.31 -21.95 -11.42
C GLU A 310 6.14 -21.07 -11.88
N GLN A 311 4.91 -21.40 -11.49
CA GLN A 311 3.73 -20.58 -11.77
C GLN A 311 3.84 -19.19 -11.12
N PRO A 312 3.36 -18.12 -11.77
CA PRO A 312 3.35 -16.78 -11.20
C PRO A 312 2.38 -16.68 -10.02
N GLY A 313 2.61 -15.72 -9.12
CA GLY A 313 1.67 -15.36 -8.07
C GLY A 313 0.52 -14.50 -8.57
N TYR A 314 0.78 -13.58 -9.49
CA TYR A 314 -0.21 -12.70 -10.10
C TYR A 314 -0.01 -12.59 -11.61
N VAL A 315 -1.10 -12.57 -12.37
CA VAL A 315 -1.07 -12.37 -13.82
C VAL A 315 -1.85 -11.12 -14.18
N TYR A 316 -1.14 -10.11 -14.68
CA TYR A 316 -1.80 -8.90 -15.20
C TYR A 316 -2.26 -9.14 -16.63
N PHE A 317 -3.36 -8.50 -17.01
CA PHE A 317 -3.94 -8.64 -18.34
C PHE A 317 -3.60 -7.42 -19.20
N GLU A 318 -3.20 -7.69 -20.43
CA GLU A 318 -2.97 -6.66 -21.43
C GLU A 318 -4.30 -6.15 -21.93
N GLN A 319 -4.38 -4.83 -22.14
CA GLN A 319 -5.53 -4.18 -22.74
C GLN A 319 -5.23 -3.86 -24.21
N ASP A 320 -6.24 -3.87 -25.07
CA ASP A 320 -6.13 -3.36 -26.44
C ASP A 320 -6.23 -1.83 -26.48
N GLU A 321 -6.17 -1.24 -27.69
CA GLU A 321 -6.26 0.22 -27.87
C GLU A 321 -7.60 0.80 -27.40
N ASP A 322 -8.64 -0.03 -27.32
CA ASP A 322 -9.97 0.33 -26.85
C ASP A 322 -10.11 0.15 -25.31
N GLY A 323 -9.07 -0.34 -24.63
CA GLY A 323 -9.05 -0.56 -23.18
C GLY A 323 -9.67 -1.89 -22.74
N HIS A 324 -10.02 -2.77 -23.68
CA HIS A 324 -10.58 -4.08 -23.38
C HIS A 324 -9.48 -5.11 -23.13
N VAL A 325 -9.77 -6.10 -22.27
CA VAL A 325 -8.85 -7.20 -22.02
C VAL A 325 -8.62 -8.02 -23.28
N GLN A 326 -7.36 -8.21 -23.63
CA GLN A 326 -6.97 -9.11 -24.71
C GLN A 326 -7.25 -10.57 -24.27
N TRP A 327 -8.30 -11.13 -24.87
CA TRP A 327 -8.78 -12.49 -24.60
C TRP A 327 -8.09 -13.54 -25.48
N ALA A 328 -7.64 -13.13 -26.68
CA ALA A 328 -6.90 -14.00 -27.57
C ALA A 328 -5.58 -14.44 -26.90
N GLN A 329 -5.34 -15.75 -26.83
CA GLN A 329 -4.13 -16.36 -26.24
C GLN A 329 -3.99 -16.19 -24.71
N ASN A 330 -5.04 -15.77 -24.00
CA ASN A 330 -5.04 -15.71 -22.53
C ASN A 330 -5.74 -16.93 -21.92
N PRO A 331 -5.01 -17.94 -21.39
CA PRO A 331 -5.60 -19.15 -20.81
C PRO A 331 -6.39 -18.87 -19.52
N LEU A 332 -6.16 -17.71 -18.87
CA LEU A 332 -6.78 -17.34 -17.61
C LEU A 332 -8.01 -16.44 -17.79
N PHE A 333 -8.36 -16.06 -19.02
CA PHE A 333 -9.51 -15.20 -19.30
C PHE A 333 -10.83 -15.80 -18.78
N GLY A 334 -11.08 -17.09 -19.04
CA GLY A 334 -12.28 -17.79 -18.59
C GLY A 334 -12.42 -17.79 -17.06
N PRO A 335 -11.44 -18.31 -16.31
CA PRO A 335 -11.43 -18.26 -14.85
C PRO A 335 -11.61 -16.85 -14.27
N TRP A 336 -10.93 -15.86 -14.86
CA TRP A 336 -11.06 -14.46 -14.45
C TRP A 336 -12.47 -13.92 -14.66
N ARG A 337 -13.10 -14.16 -15.82
CA ARG A 337 -14.46 -13.71 -16.11
C ARG A 337 -15.48 -14.33 -15.17
N VAL A 338 -15.32 -15.62 -14.86
CA VAL A 338 -16.15 -16.30 -13.85
C VAL A 338 -16.02 -15.62 -12.49
N GLY A 339 -14.78 -15.30 -12.07
CA GLY A 339 -14.53 -14.59 -10.81
C GLY A 339 -15.11 -13.18 -10.78
N GLN A 340 -15.03 -12.43 -11.90
CA GLN A 340 -15.65 -11.11 -12.00
C GLN A 340 -17.17 -11.18 -11.84
N ASN A 341 -17.83 -12.12 -12.52
CA ASN A 341 -19.29 -12.29 -12.42
C ASN A 341 -19.72 -12.73 -11.02
N GLU A 342 -18.85 -13.43 -10.28
CA GLU A 342 -19.10 -13.80 -8.88
C GLU A 342 -19.07 -12.58 -7.93
N VAL A 343 -18.14 -11.65 -8.13
CA VAL A 343 -18.02 -10.45 -7.28
C VAL A 343 -18.91 -9.28 -7.70
N CYS A 344 -19.37 -9.31 -8.94
CA CYS A 344 -20.20 -8.29 -9.55
C CYS A 344 -21.49 -8.88 -10.12
N GLU A 345 -22.23 -9.61 -9.27
CA GLU A 345 -23.49 -10.22 -9.66
C GLU A 345 -24.49 -9.15 -10.16
N GLY A 346 -25.09 -9.40 -11.32
CA GLY A 346 -26.08 -8.52 -11.93
C GLY A 346 -25.53 -7.41 -12.82
N LEU A 347 -24.21 -7.34 -13.03
CA LEU A 347 -23.61 -6.51 -14.07
C LEU A 347 -23.40 -7.33 -15.36
N ASP A 348 -23.94 -6.82 -16.47
CA ASP A 348 -23.56 -7.31 -17.80
C ASP A 348 -22.25 -6.63 -18.23
N LEU A 349 -21.17 -7.40 -18.24
CA LEU A 349 -19.83 -6.96 -18.64
C LEU A 349 -19.51 -7.32 -20.10
N ASP A 350 -20.42 -7.99 -20.80
CA ASP A 350 -20.24 -8.50 -22.16
C ASP A 350 -20.98 -7.62 -23.20
N ASP A 351 -21.96 -6.82 -22.78
CA ASP A 351 -22.73 -5.89 -23.64
C ASP A 351 -21.86 -4.80 -24.33
N ALA A 352 -20.62 -4.58 -23.88
CA ALA A 352 -19.67 -3.70 -24.57
C ALA A 352 -19.11 -4.32 -25.87
N MET A 353 -19.31 -5.63 -26.12
CA MET A 353 -18.80 -6.33 -27.31
C MET A 353 -19.73 -6.27 -28.54
N HIS A 354 -20.90 -5.65 -28.47
CA HIS A 354 -21.90 -5.75 -29.55
C HIS A 354 -22.19 -4.48 -30.34
N ASP A 355 -21.50 -3.38 -30.05
CA ASP A 355 -21.78 -2.09 -30.71
C ASP A 355 -20.63 -1.49 -31.54
N ARG A 356 -19.66 -2.30 -32.02
CA ARG A 356 -18.73 -1.88 -33.09
C ARG A 356 -18.36 -2.98 -34.08
#